data_AF-A0A1M7DZ02-F1
#
_entry.id   AF-A0A1M7DZ02-F1
#
_cell.length_a   1.000
_cell.length_b   1.000
_cell.length_c   1.000
_cell.angle_alpha   90.00
_cell.angle_beta   90.00
_cell.angle_gamma   90.00
#
_symmetry.space_group_name_H-M   'P 1'
#
loop_
_entity.id
_entity.type
_entity.pdbx_description
1 polymer ?
#
loop_
_entity_poly.entity_id
_entity_poly.type
_entity_poly.pdbx_seq_one_letter_code
_entity_poly.pdbx_strand_id
1 'polypeptide(L)' 'MSSRSQSSTQDDDGLEAAVDQAITACGGDVRATIRALIVANDYLESEVSELMKAVSHAYTRGRFHTYSG' A
#
# COMPACT_ATOMS: atom_id res chain seq x y z
N MET A 1 -26.93 1.22 15.28
CA MET A 1 -26.31 0.12 14.50
C MET A 1 -26.43 0.45 13.00
N SER A 2 -25.68 1.45 12.49
CA SER A 2 -25.71 1.83 11.05
C SER A 2 -24.38 2.40 10.51
N SER A 3 -23.34 2.50 11.33
CA SER A 3 -22.07 3.12 10.94
C SER A 3 -21.16 2.22 10.09
N ARG A 4 -21.43 0.91 10.03
CA ARG A 4 -20.56 -0.05 9.32
C ARG A 4 -20.83 -0.14 7.81
N SER A 5 -22.01 0.32 7.38
CA SER A 5 -22.44 0.26 5.97
C SER A 5 -22.07 1.50 5.15
N GLN A 6 -21.83 2.64 5.82
CA GLN A 6 -21.47 3.90 5.14
C GLN A 6 -19.99 4.00 4.82
N SER A 7 -19.12 3.43 5.67
CA SER A 7 -17.67 3.41 5.44
C SER A 7 -17.30 2.57 4.21
N SER A 8 -17.93 1.40 4.05
CA SER A 8 -17.66 0.51 2.92
C SER A 8 -17.96 1.12 1.56
N THR A 9 -18.95 2.01 1.45
CA THR A 9 -19.31 2.65 0.17
C THR A 9 -18.36 3.80 -0.16
N GLN A 10 -17.91 4.56 0.85
CA GLN A 10 -16.97 5.67 0.67
C GLN A 10 -15.57 5.19 0.30
N ASP A 11 -15.15 4.05 0.86
CA ASP A 11 -13.87 3.41 0.53
C ASP A 11 -13.89 2.84 -0.90
N ASP A 12 -15.04 2.34 -1.36
CA ASP A 12 -15.26 1.82 -2.72
C ASP A 12 -15.18 2.95 -3.76
N ASP A 13 -15.83 4.10 -3.50
CA ASP A 13 -15.78 5.28 -4.37
C ASP A 13 -14.34 5.81 -4.55
N GLY A 14 -13.55 5.80 -3.46
CA GLY A 14 -12.15 6.22 -3.50
C GLY A 14 -11.26 5.24 -4.27
N LEU A 15 -11.54 3.94 -4.13
CA LEU A 15 -10.84 2.89 -4.86
C LEU A 15 -11.11 2.98 -6.36
N GLU A 16 -12.37 3.08 -6.77
CA GLU A 16 -12.76 3.20 -8.18
C GLU A 16 -12.14 4.45 -8.83
N ALA A 17 -12.12 5.58 -8.13
CA ALA A 17 -11.45 6.79 -8.62
C ALA A 17 -9.93 6.60 -8.81
N ALA A 18 -9.27 5.80 -7.96
CA ALA A 18 -7.86 5.48 -8.11
C ALA A 18 -7.60 4.50 -9.28
N VAL A 19 -8.53 3.55 -9.50
CA VAL A 19 -8.49 2.65 -10.65
C VAL A 19 -8.59 3.43 -11.96
N ASP A 20 -9.54 4.36 -12.06
CA ASP A 20 -9.72 5.21 -13.25
C ASP A 20 -8.47 6.06 -13.53
N GLN A 21 -7.84 6.59 -12.48
CA GLN A 21 -6.58 7.33 -12.60
C GLN A 21 -5.45 6.43 -13.11
N ALA A 22 -5.32 5.21 -12.60
CA ALA A 22 -4.30 4.27 -13.05
C ALA A 22 -4.50 3.85 -14.51
N ILE A 23 -5.74 3.59 -14.92
CA ILE A 23 -6.10 3.29 -16.31
C ILE A 23 -5.77 4.47 -17.22
N THR A 24 -6.13 5.69 -16.80
CA THR A 24 -5.83 6.92 -17.54
C THR A 24 -4.32 7.13 -17.70
N ALA A 25 -3.54 6.89 -16.64
CA ALA A 25 -2.09 6.98 -16.68
C ALA A 25 -1.45 5.97 -17.65
N CYS A 26 -2.10 4.84 -17.89
CA CYS A 26 -1.68 3.83 -18.88
C CYS A 26 -2.33 4.03 -20.27
N GLY A 27 -2.93 5.20 -20.53
CA GLY A 27 -3.54 5.52 -21.82
C GLY A 27 -4.79 4.70 -22.14
N GLY A 28 -5.48 4.18 -21.11
CA GLY A 28 -6.67 3.34 -21.28
C GLY A 28 -6.38 1.85 -21.46
N ASP A 29 -5.11 1.42 -21.50
CA ASP A 29 -4.77 0.01 -21.60
C ASP A 29 -4.86 -0.67 -20.22
N VAL A 30 -5.96 -1.38 -20.00
CA VAL A 30 -6.22 -2.14 -18.77
C VAL A 30 -5.17 -3.23 -18.54
N ARG A 31 -4.66 -3.89 -19.58
CA ARG A 31 -3.64 -4.94 -19.44
C ARG A 31 -2.30 -4.34 -19.04
N ALA A 32 -1.93 -3.19 -19.60
CA ALA A 32 -0.75 -2.44 -19.16
C ALA A 32 -0.91 -1.95 -17.72
N THR A 33 -2.10 -1.47 -17.36
CA THR A 33 -2.43 -1.02 -15.99
C THR A 33 -2.25 -2.14 -14.97
N ILE A 34 -2.82 -3.33 -15.23
CA ILE A 34 -2.68 -4.48 -14.32
C ILE A 34 -1.21 -4.88 -14.17
N ARG A 35 -0.43 -4.89 -15.27
CA ARG A 35 1.01 -5.17 -15.20
C ARG A 35 1.76 -4.14 -14.35
N ALA A 36 1.47 -2.86 -14.54
CA ALA A 36 2.07 -1.79 -13.76
C ALA A 36 1.74 -1.92 -12.27
N LEU A 37 0.49 -2.23 -11.92
CA LEU A 37 0.06 -2.45 -10.55
C LEU A 37 0.76 -3.66 -9.89
N ILE A 38 0.92 -4.77 -10.63
CA ILE A 38 1.65 -5.95 -10.12
C ILE A 38 3.12 -5.59 -9.82
N VAL A 39 3.78 -4.90 -10.75
CA VAL A 39 5.19 -4.48 -10.57
C VAL A 39 5.32 -3.49 -9.41
N ALA A 40 4.40 -2.53 -9.29
CA ALA A 40 4.38 -1.57 -8.18
C ALA A 40 4.17 -2.28 -6.84
N ASN A 41 3.30 -3.29 -6.78
CA ASN A 41 3.09 -4.06 -5.57
C ASN A 41 4.35 -4.86 -5.17
N ASP A 42 4.97 -5.57 -6.10
CA ASP A 42 6.23 -6.31 -5.86
C ASP A 42 7.34 -5.37 -5.34
N TYR A 43 7.44 -4.17 -5.92
CA TYR A 43 8.35 -3.14 -5.43
C TYR A 43 8.05 -2.73 -3.99
N LEU A 44 6.79 -2.43 -3.65
CA LEU A 44 6.40 -2.04 -2.30
C LEU A 44 6.65 -3.17 -1.28
N GLU A 45 6.36 -4.42 -1.64
CA GLU A 45 6.65 -5.58 -0.81
C GLU A 45 8.17 -5.71 -0.54
N SER A 46 9.00 -5.44 -1.55
CA SER A 46 10.46 -5.45 -1.40
C SER A 46 10.96 -4.34 -0.47
N GLU A 47 10.44 -3.11 -0.61
CA GLU A 47 10.80 -1.97 0.24
C GLU A 47 10.39 -2.21 1.70
N VAL A 48 9.21 -2.78 1.92
CA VAL A 48 8.75 -3.17 3.27
C VAL A 48 9.66 -4.23 3.87
N SER A 49 10.08 -5.22 3.09
CA SER A 49 11.01 -6.27 3.55
C SER A 49 12.36 -5.69 3.95
N GLU A 50 12.93 -4.79 3.15
CA GLU A 50 14.20 -4.11 3.47
C GLU A 50 14.07 -3.21 4.70
N LEU A 51 12.97 -2.46 4.82
CA LEU A 51 12.71 -1.65 6.00
C LEU A 51 12.61 -2.52 7.26
N MET A 52 11.91 -3.65 7.20
CA MET A 52 11.79 -4.57 8.34
C MET A 52 13.14 -5.16 8.75
N LYS A 53 14.02 -5.49 7.79
CA LYS A 53 15.39 -5.93 8.08
C LYS A 53 16.19 -4.82 8.77
N ALA A 54 16.11 -3.59 8.28
CA ALA A 54 16.81 -2.44 8.87
C ALA A 54 16.34 -2.17 10.32
N VAL A 55 15.03 -2.20 10.54
CA VAL A 55 14.42 -2.07 11.88
C VAL A 55 14.89 -3.19 12.80
N SER A 56 14.80 -4.45 12.35
CA SER A 56 15.25 -5.62 13.11
C SER A 56 16.72 -5.50 13.52
N HIS A 57 17.59 -5.15 12.57
CA HIS A 57 19.02 -4.93 12.85
C HIS A 57 19.26 -3.85 13.90
N ALA A 58 18.53 -2.73 13.84
CA ALA A 58 18.67 -1.66 14.82
C ALA A 58 18.13 -2.05 16.21
N TYR A 59 17.07 -2.87 16.28
CA TYR A 59 16.62 -3.49 17.54
C TYR A 59 17.68 -4.46 18.10
N THR A 60 18.23 -5.37 17.30
CA THR A 60 19.27 -6.32 17.75
C THR A 60 20.53 -5.60 18.23
N ARG A 61 20.84 -4.42 17.68
CA ARG A 61 21.98 -3.59 18.09
C ARG A 61 21.68 -2.68 19.28
N GLY A 62 20.52 -2.81 19.93
CA GLY A 62 20.13 -2.01 21.09
C GLY A 62 19.96 -0.51 20.79
N ARG A 63 19.75 -0.15 19.53
CA ARG A 63 19.67 1.24 19.07
C ARG A 63 18.29 1.85 19.29
N PHE A 64 17.25 1.01 19.38
CA PHE A 64 15.90 1.42 19.75
C PHE A 64 15.64 1.05 21.22
N HIS A 65 15.46 2.08 22.05
CA HIS A 65 14.85 1.89 23.37
C HIS A 65 13.34 1.82 23.14
N THR A 66 12.70 0.74 23.58
CA THR A 66 11.23 0.67 23.58
C THR A 66 10.70 1.86 24.36
N TYR A 67 9.92 2.72 23.71
CA TYR A 67 9.18 3.77 24.42
C TYR A 67 8.20 3.08 25.37
N SER A 68 8.50 3.12 26.66
CA SER A 68 7.62 2.70 27.74
C SER A 68 6.85 3.93 28.20
N GLY A 69 5.75 4.23 27.51
CA GLY A 69 4.78 5.24 27.93
C GLY A 69 3.37 4.74 27.65
#